data_AF-A0A3D3VXY6-F1
#
_entry.id   AF-A0A3D3VXY6-F1
#
_cell.length_a   1.000
_cell.length_b   1.000
_cell.length_c   1.000
_cell.angle_alpha   90.00
_cell.angle_beta   90.00
_cell.angle_gamma   90.00
#
_symmetry.space_group_name_H-M   'P 1'
#
loop_
_entity.id
_entity.type
_entity.pdbx_description
1 polymer ?
#
loop_
_entity_poly.entity_id
_entity_poly.type
_entity_poly.pdbx_seq_one_letter_code
_entity_poly.pdbx_strand_id
1 'polypeptide(L)'
;MQTVLGQTWEIVNLGNFLPGGFIVWSNPVTGRGDSKAQHYGLGFIDWIKKAMFWKKRIVLRPMGNLKTEFRIAFHSKTHDLCMVSSAVKRVGDGPFMMRMGPEDCDFYVIGNDLVNLECVGYTRGSMKLY
;
A
#
# COMPACT_ATOMS: atom_id res chain seq x y z
N MET A 1 6.53 -19.92 -3.32
CA MET A 1 7.27 -18.64 -3.35
C MET A 1 6.89 -17.96 -4.66
N GLN A 2 5.88 -17.08 -4.65
CA GLN A 2 5.47 -16.37 -5.86
C GLN A 2 6.36 -15.14 -6.02
N THR A 3 7.07 -15.11 -7.14
CA THR A 3 7.97 -14.04 -7.56
C THR A 3 7.18 -12.74 -7.68
N VAL A 4 7.50 -11.72 -6.87
CA VAL A 4 6.99 -10.34 -7.03
C VAL A 4 7.72 -9.71 -8.21
N LEU A 5 7.44 -10.19 -9.43
CA LEU A 5 7.97 -9.67 -10.68
C LEU A 5 6.94 -8.69 -11.28
N GLY A 6 7.30 -7.42 -11.37
CA GLY A 6 6.60 -6.45 -12.22
C GLY A 6 5.41 -5.70 -11.61
N GLN A 7 5.40 -5.42 -10.30
CA GLN A 7 4.40 -4.51 -9.74
C GLN A 7 4.69 -3.07 -10.21
N THR A 8 3.90 -2.60 -11.17
CA THR A 8 3.89 -1.20 -11.60
C THR A 8 2.88 -0.42 -10.77
N TRP A 9 3.16 0.88 -10.60
CA TRP A 9 2.27 1.81 -9.91
C TRP A 9 1.86 2.90 -10.89
N GLU A 10 0.56 3.10 -11.04
CA GLU A 10 -0.02 4.09 -11.96
C GLU A 10 -0.61 5.23 -11.14
N ILE A 11 -0.40 6.46 -11.61
CA ILE A 11 -1.00 7.65 -11.00
C ILE A 11 -2.45 7.72 -11.46
N VAL A 12 -3.38 7.86 -10.52
CA VAL A 12 -4.82 7.92 -10.81
C VAL A 12 -5.46 9.05 -10.00
N ASN A 13 -6.63 9.51 -10.46
CA ASN A 13 -7.46 10.37 -9.62
C ASN A 13 -8.27 9.50 -8.65
N LEU A 14 -8.28 9.89 -7.38
CA LEU A 14 -9.04 9.21 -6.34
C LEU A 14 -10.52 9.13 -6.71
N GLY A 15 -11.12 7.95 -6.59
CA GLY A 15 -12.54 7.73 -6.90
C GLY A 15 -12.86 7.50 -8.37
N ASN A 16 -11.89 7.60 -9.28
CA ASN A 16 -12.11 7.24 -10.68
C ASN A 16 -12.22 5.72 -10.87
N PHE A 17 -12.98 5.33 -11.89
CA PHE A 17 -13.09 3.94 -12.33
C PHE A 17 -11.81 3.49 -13.03
N LEU A 18 -11.43 2.24 -12.81
CA LEU A 18 -10.29 1.63 -13.49
C LEU A 18 -10.75 0.62 -14.55
N PRO A 19 -10.05 0.53 -15.69
CA PRO A 19 -10.32 -0.49 -16.69
C PRO A 19 -10.15 -1.90 -16.11
N GLY A 20 -10.96 -2.85 -16.59
CA GLY A 20 -10.95 -4.24 -16.11
C GLY A 20 -11.93 -4.55 -14.97
N GLY A 21 -12.94 -3.70 -14.75
CA GLY A 21 -14.04 -3.99 -13.82
C GLY A 21 -13.77 -3.64 -12.36
N PHE A 22 -12.69 -2.92 -12.05
CA PHE A 22 -12.39 -2.44 -10.70
C PHE A 22 -13.04 -1.06 -10.49
N ILE A 23 -14.20 -1.06 -9.84
CA ILE A 23 -15.07 0.12 -9.75
C ILE A 23 -15.43 0.52 -8.32
N VAL A 24 -15.28 -0.38 -7.34
CA VAL A 24 -15.68 -0.13 -5.96
C VAL A 24 -14.46 0.19 -5.11
N TRP A 25 -14.41 1.40 -4.58
CA TRP A 25 -13.38 1.82 -3.64
C TRP A 25 -13.78 1.43 -2.21
N SER A 26 -12.83 0.92 -1.43
CA SER A 26 -13.03 0.63 -0.02
C SER A 26 -13.10 1.89 0.84
N ASN A 27 -13.43 1.70 2.12
CA ASN A 27 -13.14 2.70 3.14
C ASN A 27 -11.61 3.03 3.18
N PRO A 28 -11.24 4.29 3.43
CA PRO A 28 -9.85 4.68 3.65
C PRO A 28 -9.32 4.07 4.95
N VAL A 29 -8.06 3.63 4.93
CA VAL A 29 -7.31 3.27 6.13
C VAL A 29 -6.06 4.13 6.23
N THR A 30 -6.03 5.04 7.20
CA THR A 30 -4.86 5.90 7.41
C THR A 30 -3.74 5.14 8.11
N GLY A 31 -2.62 4.97 7.41
CA GLY A 31 -1.37 4.52 7.99
C GLY A 31 -0.57 5.70 8.52
N ARG A 32 -0.23 5.67 9.80
CA ARG A 32 0.67 6.65 10.39
C ARG A 32 2.10 6.43 9.89
N GLY A 33 2.73 7.47 9.38
CA GLY A 33 4.11 7.47 8.91
C GLY A 33 5.13 7.09 10.00
N ASP A 34 6.38 6.92 9.60
CA ASP A 34 7.49 6.73 10.52
C ASP A 34 8.21 8.06 10.78
N SER A 35 7.82 8.78 11.84
CA SER A 35 8.47 10.04 12.23
C SER A 35 9.97 9.89 12.47
N LYS A 36 10.45 8.68 12.83
CA LYS A 36 11.89 8.41 12.99
C LYS A 36 12.64 8.43 11.66
N ALA A 37 11.93 8.40 10.53
CA ALA A 37 12.50 8.46 9.20
C ALA A 37 12.54 9.89 8.60
N GLN A 38 12.06 10.91 9.32
CA GLN A 38 12.05 12.31 8.86
C GLN A 38 13.43 12.99 8.90
N HIS A 39 14.43 12.42 9.58
CA HIS A 39 15.73 13.08 9.84
C HIS A 39 16.84 12.81 8.80
N TYR A 40 16.53 12.31 7.62
CA TYR A 40 17.56 11.99 6.61
C TYR A 40 17.60 13.06 5.51
N GLY A 41 18.80 13.61 5.26
CA GLY A 41 19.04 14.74 4.36
C GLY A 41 18.75 14.48 2.87
N LEU A 42 19.07 15.48 2.06
CA LEU A 42 18.90 15.47 0.60
C LEU A 42 20.22 15.02 -0.06
N GLY A 43 20.42 13.71 -0.20
CA GLY A 43 21.57 13.15 -0.89
C GLY A 43 21.37 11.68 -1.28
N PHE A 44 22.10 11.19 -2.28
CA PHE A 44 22.02 9.79 -2.73
C PHE A 44 22.33 8.77 -1.62
N ILE A 45 23.34 9.08 -0.79
CA ILE A 45 23.69 8.28 0.40
C ILE A 45 22.54 8.32 1.43
N ASP A 46 21.87 9.46 1.56
CA ASP A 46 20.70 9.58 2.44
C ASP A 46 19.48 8.87 1.88
N TRP A 47 19.33 8.75 0.56
CA TRP A 47 18.28 7.92 -0.06
C TRP A 47 18.51 6.43 0.22
N ILE A 48 19.75 5.94 0.12
CA ILE A 48 20.09 4.55 0.48
C ILE A 48 19.85 4.32 1.97
N LYS A 49 20.23 5.27 2.85
CA LYS A 49 19.92 5.21 4.27
C LYS A 49 18.39 5.22 4.50
N LYS A 50 17.63 6.12 3.88
CA LYS A 50 16.15 6.17 3.92
C LYS A 50 15.55 4.80 3.56
N ALA A 51 15.98 4.20 2.46
CA ALA A 51 15.52 2.89 2.02
C ALA A 51 15.82 1.77 3.04
N MET A 52 16.97 1.85 3.73
CA MET A 52 17.33 0.92 4.82
C MET A 52 16.57 1.19 6.13
N PHE A 53 16.16 2.43 6.40
CA PHE A 53 15.48 2.82 7.65
C PHE A 53 13.94 2.78 7.56
N TRP A 54 13.36 2.77 6.35
CA TRP A 54 11.93 2.55 6.12
C TRP A 54 11.53 1.09 6.33
N LYS A 55 11.65 0.65 7.59
CA LYS A 55 11.35 -0.72 8.06
C LYS A 55 9.93 -0.88 8.59
N LYS A 56 9.24 0.23 8.84
CA LYS A 56 7.84 0.23 9.28
C LYS A 56 6.95 -0.23 8.14
N ARG A 57 6.07 -1.18 8.44
CA ARG A 57 5.07 -1.71 7.53
C ARG A 57 3.73 -1.69 8.25
N ILE A 58 2.69 -1.34 7.51
CA ILE A 58 1.30 -1.52 7.94
C ILE A 58 0.80 -2.87 7.44
N VAL A 59 0.07 -3.58 8.29
CA VAL A 59 -0.61 -4.84 7.95
C VAL A 59 -2.07 -4.52 7.71
N LEU A 60 -2.52 -4.76 6.49
CA LEU A 60 -3.87 -4.48 6.04
C LEU A 60 -4.60 -5.78 5.75
N ARG A 61 -5.86 -5.87 6.18
CA ARG A 61 -6.72 -7.02 5.93
C ARG A 61 -7.91 -6.61 5.06
N PRO A 62 -8.04 -7.19 3.86
CA PRO A 62 -9.25 -7.04 3.07
C PRO A 62 -10.38 -7.90 3.67
N MET A 63 -11.59 -7.38 3.68
CA MET A 63 -12.80 -7.99 4.24
C MET A 63 -13.90 -7.93 3.19
N GLY A 64 -14.49 -9.08 2.85
CA GLY A 64 -15.51 -9.17 1.80
C GLY A 64 -15.67 -10.61 1.32
N ASN A 65 -16.26 -10.79 0.14
CA ASN A 65 -16.35 -12.11 -0.49
C ASN A 65 -14.94 -12.60 -0.87
N LEU A 66 -14.60 -13.83 -0.48
CA LEU A 66 -13.26 -14.41 -0.65
C LEU A 66 -12.81 -14.50 -2.12
N LYS A 67 -13.77 -14.54 -3.06
CA LYS A 67 -13.50 -14.59 -4.51
C LYS A 67 -13.33 -13.20 -5.14
N THR A 68 -13.65 -12.13 -4.42
CA THR A 68 -13.54 -10.76 -4.93
C THR A 68 -12.08 -10.42 -5.20
N GLU A 69 -11.85 -9.85 -6.38
CA GLU A 69 -10.54 -9.40 -6.82
C GLU A 69 -10.40 -7.91 -6.54
N PHE A 70 -9.22 -7.49 -6.12
CA PHE A 70 -8.93 -6.10 -5.81
C PHE A 70 -7.52 -5.70 -6.20
N ARG A 71 -7.35 -4.39 -6.42
CA ARG A 71 -6.05 -3.71 -6.54
C ARG A 71 -5.82 -2.84 -5.34
N ILE A 72 -4.56 -2.66 -4.96
CA ILE A 72 -4.17 -1.82 -3.82
C ILE A 72 -3.92 -0.41 -4.33
N ALA A 73 -4.46 0.59 -3.64
CA ALA A 73 -4.15 1.99 -3.87
C ALA A 73 -3.64 2.65 -2.60
N PHE A 74 -2.86 3.71 -2.75
CA PHE A 74 -2.54 4.62 -1.65
C PHE A 74 -2.58 6.06 -2.13
N HIS A 75 -2.89 6.97 -1.20
CA HIS A 75 -2.79 8.41 -1.38
C HIS A 75 -1.78 8.97 -0.40
N SER A 76 -0.75 9.63 -0.92
CA SER A 76 0.23 10.35 -0.13
C SER A 76 -0.29 11.76 0.14
N LYS A 77 -0.52 12.09 1.42
CA LYS A 77 -1.01 13.42 1.82
C LYS A 77 0.00 14.53 1.55
N THR A 78 1.29 14.21 1.61
CA THR A 78 2.37 15.18 1.43
C THR A 78 2.57 15.57 -0.03
N HIS A 79 2.46 14.60 -0.94
CA HIS A 79 2.65 14.82 -2.38
C HIS A 79 1.33 15.02 -3.14
N ASP A 80 0.21 14.92 -2.43
CA ASP A 80 -1.15 14.90 -2.98
C ASP A 80 -1.28 13.97 -4.20
N LEU A 81 -0.74 12.76 -4.06
CA LEU A 81 -0.61 11.79 -5.14
C LEU A 81 -1.32 10.50 -4.79
N CYS A 82 -2.27 10.07 -5.62
CA CYS A 82 -2.88 8.75 -5.54
C CYS A 82 -2.25 7.80 -6.56
N MET A 83 -1.82 6.63 -6.08
CA MET A 83 -1.21 5.60 -6.89
C MET A 83 -1.93 4.27 -6.71
N VAL A 84 -2.12 3.55 -7.81
CA VAL A 84 -2.71 2.21 -7.83
C VAL A 84 -1.70 1.19 -8.34
N SER A 85 -1.65 0.05 -7.67
CA SER A 85 -0.86 -1.10 -8.08
C SER A 85 -1.53 -1.84 -9.24
N SER A 86 -0.76 -2.22 -10.26
CA SER A 86 -1.23 -3.12 -11.32
C SER A 86 -1.47 -4.55 -10.86
N ALA A 87 -0.85 -4.96 -9.75
CA ALA A 87 -1.05 -6.29 -9.17
C ALA A 87 -2.49 -6.48 -8.68
N VAL A 88 -3.13 -7.55 -9.18
CA VAL A 88 -4.45 -8.01 -8.74
C VAL A 88 -4.29 -9.05 -7.64
N LYS A 89 -5.08 -8.91 -6.58
CA LYS A 89 -5.15 -9.83 -5.45
C LYS A 89 -6.58 -10.29 -5.20
N ARG A 90 -6.75 -11.33 -4.39
CA ARG A 90 -8.06 -11.79 -3.92
C ARG A 90 -8.21 -11.60 -2.44
N VAL A 91 -9.44 -11.35 -1.98
CA VAL A 91 -9.74 -11.26 -0.54
C VAL A 91 -9.34 -12.56 0.17
N GLY A 92 -9.53 -13.70 -0.48
CA GLY A 92 -9.11 -15.02 0.01
C GLY A 92 -7.61 -15.20 0.21
N ASP A 93 -6.75 -14.34 -0.36
CA ASP A 93 -5.29 -14.39 -0.14
C ASP A 93 -4.91 -13.95 1.28
N GLY A 94 -5.82 -13.28 1.98
CA GLY A 94 -5.65 -12.85 3.36
C GLY A 94 -4.92 -11.51 3.53
N PRO A 95 -4.39 -11.24 4.74
CA PRO A 95 -3.74 -9.98 5.06
C PRO A 95 -2.46 -9.75 4.24
N PHE A 96 -2.18 -8.49 3.93
CA PHE A 96 -0.97 -8.08 3.21
C PHE A 96 -0.26 -6.92 3.91
N MET A 97 1.00 -6.72 3.58
CA MET A 97 1.84 -5.66 4.13
C MET A 97 2.15 -4.60 3.10
N MET A 98 2.12 -3.34 3.52
CA MET A 98 2.58 -2.19 2.76
C MET A 98 3.71 -1.50 3.53
N ARG A 99 4.76 -1.08 2.81
CA ARG A 99 5.85 -0.30 3.42
C ARG A 99 5.37 1.12 3.68
N MET A 100 5.66 1.65 4.87
CA MET A 100 5.33 3.02 5.24
C MET A 100 6.54 3.92 5.03
N GLY A 101 6.30 5.06 4.38
CA GLY A 101 7.23 6.19 4.35
C GLY A 101 7.22 6.99 5.67
N PRO A 102 7.96 8.10 5.72
CA PRO A 102 7.94 9.02 6.85
C PRO A 102 6.62 9.78 6.98
N GLU A 103 5.94 10.00 5.86
CA GLU A 103 4.62 10.62 5.78
C GLU A 103 3.45 9.66 6.10
N ASP A 104 2.34 10.27 6.52
CA ASP A 104 1.06 9.60 6.64
C ASP A 104 0.48 9.33 5.24
N CYS A 105 -0.03 8.11 5.03
CA CYS A 105 -0.66 7.70 3.79
C CYS A 105 -2.04 7.12 4.07
N ASP A 106 -3.00 7.40 3.20
CA ASP A 106 -4.29 6.72 3.21
C ASP A 106 -4.24 5.54 2.23
N PHE A 107 -4.59 4.35 2.71
CA PHE A 107 -4.62 3.13 1.91
C PHE A 107 -6.06 2.79 1.54
N TYR A 108 -6.22 2.29 0.32
CA TYR A 108 -7.51 1.85 -0.22
C TYR A 108 -7.30 0.54 -0.97
N VAL A 109 -8.41 -0.18 -1.18
CA VAL A 109 -8.48 -1.22 -2.21
C VAL A 109 -9.59 -0.88 -3.19
N ILE A 110 -9.37 -1.23 -4.46
CA ILE A 110 -10.33 -1.04 -5.54
C ILE A 110 -10.72 -2.43 -6.00
N GLY A 111 -11.94 -2.84 -5.66
CA GLY A 111 -12.49 -4.15 -5.94
C GLY A 111 -13.36 -4.19 -7.20
N ASN A 112 -13.54 -5.39 -7.74
CA ASN A 112 -14.63 -5.67 -8.68
C ASN A 112 -15.99 -5.89 -7.99
N ASP A 113 -15.99 -5.94 -6.66
CA ASP A 113 -17.15 -5.96 -5.76
C ASP A 113 -16.78 -5.23 -4.46
N LEU A 114 -17.71 -5.10 -3.52
CA LEU A 114 -17.48 -4.44 -2.22
C LEU A 114 -16.38 -5.15 -1.42
N VAL A 115 -15.34 -4.40 -1.10
CA VAL A 115 -14.25 -4.80 -0.20
C VAL A 115 -14.05 -3.72 0.84
N ASN A 116 -14.10 -4.08 2.12
CA ASN A 116 -13.69 -3.23 3.21
C ASN A 116 -12.22 -3.49 3.55
N LEU A 117 -11.54 -2.48 4.07
CA LEU A 117 -10.14 -2.57 4.46
C LEU A 117 -9.98 -2.24 5.94
N GLU A 118 -9.20 -3.07 6.65
CA GLU A 118 -8.92 -2.89 8.06
C GLU A 118 -7.41 -2.85 8.32
N CYS A 119 -6.97 -1.98 9.22
CA CYS A 119 -5.61 -2.01 9.76
C CYS A 119 -5.55 -3.04 10.89
N VAL A 120 -4.84 -4.14 10.68
CA VAL A 120 -4.64 -5.17 11.72
C VAL A 120 -3.50 -4.79 12.66
N GLY A 121 -2.58 -3.94 12.20
CA GLY A 121 -1.50 -3.43 13.03
C GLY A 121 -0.30 -2.96 12.22
N TYR A 122 0.81 -2.76 12.94
CA TYR A 122 2.08 -2.34 12.38
C TYR A 122 3.16 -3.33 12.75
N THR A 123 4.10 -3.54 11.83
CA THR A 123 5.31 -4.34 12.08
C THR A 123 6.55 -3.57 11.66
N ARG A 124 7.67 -3.88 12.32
CA ARG A 124 9.01 -3.39 11.97
C ARG A 124 9.90 -4.59 11.70
N GLY A 125 10.32 -4.77 10.46
CA GLY A 125 11.17 -5.89 10.06
C GLY A 125 12.40 -5.43 9.29
N SER A 126 13.55 -6.04 9.55
CA SER A 126 14.64 -6.09 8.58
C SER A 126 14.21 -7.00 7.43
N MET A 127 14.58 -6.64 6.19
CA MET A 127 14.53 -7.56 5.07
C MET A 127 15.48 -8.71 5.41
N LYS A 128 14.97 -9.84 5.92
CA LYS A 128 15.73 -11.09 5.86
C LYS A 128 15.57 -11.58 4.43
N LEU A 129 16.51 -11.17 3.57
CA LEU A 129 16.80 -11.87 2.33
C LEU A 129 17.41 -13.19 2.75
N TYR A 130 16.62 -14.26 2.68
CA TYR A 130 17.14 -15.63 2.62
C TYR A 130 17.20 -16.02 1.16
#